data_AF-A0A3D0MVN5-F1
#
_entry.id   AF-A0A3D0MVN5-F1
#
_cell.length_a   1.000
_cell.length_b   1.000
_cell.length_c   1.000
_cell.angle_alpha   90.00
_cell.angle_beta   90.00
_cell.angle_gamma   90.00
#
_symmetry.space_group_name_H-M   'P 1'
#
loop_
_entity.id
_entity.type
_entity.pdbx_description
1 polymer ?
#
loop_
_entity_poly.entity_id
_entity_poly.type
_entity_poly.pdbx_seq_one_letter_code
_entity_poly.pdbx_strand_id
1 'polypeptide(L)'
;MIYLRAGVDEVSCPFTRWENNQELLQVYNAFLDLWREYTKRAASDDTSDHIEARKLWQKIGDVYWQLVWSLVSAQIEEEPEQLFFDEVERAFIDYGILPDLFEESPSFSEEEAPVGLFQYFHMTDYFNELYSLVFQKDYAGPLKGPSLEERQGQMEHQLESLKKRLHLLLQVIFDMGLSSPELNITSLLSSLEKNLELYTEVHYRTRKYRESPDD
;
A
#
# COMPACT_ATOMS: atom_id res chain seq x y z
N MET A 1 -7.70 13.42 7.07
CA MET A 1 -8.62 14.17 7.95
C MET A 1 -9.76 13.22 8.28
N ILE A 2 -9.81 12.68 9.50
CA ILE A 2 -10.74 11.62 9.91
C ILE A 2 -11.73 12.23 10.90
N TYR A 3 -13.01 12.24 10.58
CA TYR A 3 -14.09 12.73 11.46
C TYR A 3 -14.79 11.53 12.10
N LEU A 4 -14.88 11.47 13.44
CA LEU A 4 -15.55 10.38 14.17
C LEU A 4 -16.34 10.90 15.38
N ARG A 5 -17.47 10.26 15.69
CA ARG A 5 -18.37 10.61 16.79
C ARG A 5 -18.07 9.76 18.03
N ALA A 6 -18.04 10.42 19.19
CA ALA A 6 -17.94 9.78 20.49
C ALA A 6 -19.28 9.13 20.89
N GLY A 7 -19.28 7.81 21.10
CA GLY A 7 -20.33 7.08 21.82
C GLY A 7 -20.89 5.88 21.07
N VAL A 8 -20.40 4.67 21.38
CA VAL A 8 -21.06 3.39 21.03
C VAL A 8 -20.84 2.37 22.16
N ASP A 9 -21.95 1.92 22.75
CA ASP A 9 -22.08 0.82 23.72
C ASP A 9 -21.71 -0.54 23.09
N GLU A 10 -21.23 -1.50 23.91
CA GLU A 10 -20.83 -2.88 23.58
C GLU A 10 -20.69 -3.23 22.08
N VAL A 11 -19.48 -3.01 21.56
CA VAL A 11 -19.11 -3.35 20.19
C VAL A 11 -18.76 -4.85 20.13
N SER A 12 -19.61 -5.64 19.48
CA SER A 12 -19.29 -7.05 19.16
C SER A 12 -18.06 -7.10 18.26
N CYS A 13 -17.26 -8.16 18.34
CA CYS A 13 -16.13 -8.34 17.42
C CYS A 13 -16.64 -8.45 15.97
N PRO A 14 -16.18 -7.63 15.02
CA PRO A 14 -16.65 -7.64 13.64
C PRO A 14 -16.05 -8.81 12.84
N PHE A 15 -15.01 -9.47 13.36
CA PHE A 15 -14.41 -10.66 12.77
C PHE A 15 -15.21 -11.91 13.15
N THR A 16 -16.40 -12.07 12.59
CA THR A 16 -17.37 -13.12 12.98
C THR A 16 -16.80 -14.54 12.83
N ARG A 17 -15.92 -14.77 11.85
CA ARG A 17 -15.24 -16.07 11.68
C ARG A 17 -14.43 -16.48 12.92
N TRP A 18 -13.90 -15.50 13.65
CA TRP A 18 -12.99 -15.70 14.78
C TRP A 18 -13.64 -15.37 16.13
N GLU A 19 -14.97 -15.38 16.22
CA GLU A 19 -15.71 -15.05 17.45
C GLU A 19 -15.33 -15.93 18.66
N ASN A 20 -14.78 -17.13 18.42
CA ASN A 20 -14.37 -18.06 19.46
C ASN A 20 -12.85 -18.04 19.73
N ASN A 21 -12.07 -17.25 18.98
CA ASN A 21 -10.62 -17.16 19.16
C ASN A 21 -10.30 -16.17 20.30
N GLN A 22 -10.01 -16.72 21.49
CA GLN A 22 -9.77 -15.91 22.69
C GLN A 22 -8.54 -14.99 22.58
N GLU A 23 -7.49 -15.41 21.89
CA GLU A 23 -6.27 -14.61 21.73
C GLU A 23 -6.55 -13.38 20.87
N LEU A 24 -7.22 -13.59 19.73
CA LEU A 24 -7.65 -12.51 18.84
C LEU A 24 -8.58 -11.53 19.56
N LEU A 25 -9.57 -12.04 20.33
CA LEU A 25 -10.47 -11.20 21.10
C LEU A 25 -9.77 -10.35 22.15
N GLN A 26 -8.72 -10.87 22.81
CA GLN A 26 -7.94 -10.09 23.77
C GLN A 26 -7.24 -8.91 23.10
N VAL A 27 -6.60 -9.15 21.94
CA VAL A 27 -5.91 -8.11 21.19
C VAL A 27 -6.91 -7.08 20.62
N TYR A 28 -8.05 -7.56 20.11
CA TYR A 28 -9.13 -6.70 19.62
C TYR A 28 -9.68 -5.76 20.70
N ASN A 29 -9.97 -6.28 21.90
CA ASN A 29 -10.46 -5.46 23.01
C ASN A 29 -9.40 -4.42 23.45
N ALA A 30 -8.12 -4.80 23.49
CA ALA A 30 -7.03 -3.87 23.79
C ALA A 30 -6.93 -2.75 22.73
N PHE A 31 -7.13 -3.08 21.45
CA PHE A 31 -7.20 -2.10 20.37
C PHE A 31 -8.36 -1.12 20.57
N LEU A 32 -9.55 -1.63 20.85
CA LEU A 32 -10.74 -0.80 21.08
C LEU A 32 -10.59 0.15 22.28
N ASP A 33 -10.02 -0.33 23.38
CA ASP A 33 -9.82 0.48 24.58
C ASP A 33 -8.87 1.65 24.32
N LEU A 34 -7.74 1.38 23.63
CA LEU A 34 -6.80 2.42 23.22
C LEU A 34 -7.44 3.41 22.25
N TRP A 35 -8.24 2.93 21.30
CA TRP A 35 -8.93 3.78 20.34
C TRP A 35 -9.96 4.71 21.01
N ARG A 36 -10.74 4.18 21.96
CA ARG A 36 -11.69 4.96 22.77
C ARG A 36 -10.99 6.03 23.60
N GLU A 37 -9.84 5.70 24.18
CA GLU A 37 -9.05 6.66 24.94
C GLU A 37 -8.45 7.74 24.04
N TYR A 38 -7.92 7.35 22.88
CA TYR A 38 -7.40 8.27 21.87
C TYR A 38 -8.45 9.25 21.39
N THR A 39 -9.61 8.77 20.97
CA THR A 39 -10.71 9.61 20.45
C THR A 39 -11.20 10.60 21.49
N LYS A 40 -11.35 10.17 22.76
CA LYS A 40 -11.72 11.06 23.86
C LYS A 40 -10.71 12.19 24.07
N ARG A 41 -9.40 11.90 24.03
CA ARG A 41 -8.34 12.89 24.25
C ARG A 41 -8.10 13.78 23.02
N ALA A 42 -8.23 13.23 21.82
CA ALA A 42 -8.09 13.98 20.58
C ALA A 42 -9.19 15.03 20.40
N ALA A 43 -10.38 14.78 20.95
CA ALA A 43 -11.52 15.71 20.94
C ALA A 43 -11.49 16.76 22.06
N SER A 44 -10.50 16.72 22.96
CA SER A 44 -10.32 17.70 24.03
C SER A 44 -9.66 18.99 23.50
N ASP A 45 -9.97 20.14 24.09
CA ASP A 45 -9.32 21.43 23.77
C ASP A 45 -8.00 21.62 24.55
N ASP A 46 -7.61 20.66 25.42
CA ASP A 46 -6.38 20.75 26.21
C ASP A 46 -5.14 20.30 25.41
N THR A 47 -4.09 21.12 25.46
CA THR A 47 -2.79 20.81 24.86
C THR A 47 -2.14 19.57 25.48
N SER A 48 -2.35 19.32 26.78
CA SER A 48 -1.85 18.11 27.45
C SER A 48 -2.51 16.84 26.90
N ASP A 49 -3.82 16.90 26.65
CA ASP A 49 -4.57 15.77 26.08
C ASP A 49 -4.12 15.47 24.65
N HIS A 50 -3.80 16.49 23.84
CA HIS A 50 -3.24 16.29 22.50
C HIS A 50 -1.87 15.60 22.50
N ILE A 51 -0.99 15.94 23.44
CA ILE A 51 0.32 15.26 23.57
C ILE A 51 0.12 13.78 23.89
N GLU A 52 -0.80 13.46 24.81
CA GLU A 52 -1.12 12.09 25.16
C GLU A 52 -1.83 11.34 24.02
N ALA A 53 -2.71 12.00 23.27
CA ALA A 53 -3.33 11.42 22.08
C ALA A 53 -2.28 11.00 21.04
N ARG A 54 -1.20 11.78 20.85
CA ARG A 54 -0.10 11.39 19.96
C ARG A 54 0.64 10.14 20.44
N LYS A 55 0.81 9.96 21.75
CA LYS A 55 1.41 8.74 22.32
C LYS A 55 0.49 7.53 22.14
N LEU A 56 -0.82 7.72 22.35
CA LEU A 56 -1.83 6.69 22.12
C LEU A 56 -1.85 6.27 20.65
N TRP A 57 -1.73 7.21 19.71
CA TRP A 57 -1.68 6.91 18.28
C TRP A 57 -0.53 5.94 17.91
N GLN A 58 0.65 6.14 18.50
CA GLN A 58 1.78 5.22 18.28
C GLN A 58 1.48 3.82 18.84
N LYS A 59 0.91 3.74 20.05
CA LYS A 59 0.52 2.46 20.66
C LYS A 59 -0.56 1.75 19.85
N ILE A 60 -1.52 2.49 19.30
CA ILE A 60 -2.55 1.96 18.42
C ILE A 60 -1.90 1.33 17.18
N GLY A 61 -0.88 1.96 16.60
CA GLY A 61 -0.11 1.38 15.49
C GLY A 61 0.57 0.05 15.84
N ASP A 62 1.13 -0.08 17.05
CA ASP A 62 1.73 -1.35 17.51
C ASP A 62 0.66 -2.44 17.69
N VAL A 63 -0.45 -2.11 18.33
CA VAL A 63 -1.56 -3.07 18.58
C VAL A 63 -2.30 -3.42 17.30
N TYR A 64 -2.37 -2.50 16.33
CA TYR A 64 -2.86 -2.78 14.99
C TYR A 64 -2.10 -3.94 14.35
N TRP A 65 -0.76 -3.89 14.35
CA TRP A 65 0.05 -4.96 13.79
C TRP A 65 -0.08 -6.28 14.55
N GLN A 66 -0.26 -6.21 15.88
CA GLN A 66 -0.56 -7.41 16.66
C GLN A 66 -1.88 -8.05 16.22
N LEU A 67 -2.92 -7.24 16.02
CA LEU A 67 -4.23 -7.74 15.58
C LEU A 67 -4.19 -8.31 14.15
N VAL A 68 -3.48 -7.66 13.23
CA VAL A 68 -3.21 -8.19 11.89
C VAL A 68 -2.52 -9.54 11.97
N TRP A 69 -1.46 -9.68 12.78
CA TRP A 69 -0.77 -10.95 12.92
C TRP A 69 -1.61 -12.03 13.60
N SER A 70 -2.46 -11.68 14.56
CA SER A 70 -3.42 -12.63 15.14
C SER A 70 -4.40 -13.16 14.09
N LEU A 71 -4.91 -12.31 13.21
CA LEU A 71 -5.78 -12.71 12.10
C LEU A 71 -5.07 -13.66 11.12
N VAL A 72 -3.87 -13.28 10.68
CA VAL A 72 -3.06 -14.09 9.75
C VAL A 72 -2.68 -15.42 10.40
N SER A 73 -2.28 -15.43 11.67
CA SER A 73 -1.88 -16.65 12.38
C SER A 73 -3.05 -17.60 12.58
N ALA A 74 -4.21 -17.08 13.02
CA ALA A 74 -5.43 -17.87 13.16
C ALA A 74 -5.81 -18.55 11.84
N GLN A 75 -5.61 -17.85 10.72
CA GLN A 75 -5.87 -18.42 9.41
C GLN A 75 -4.82 -19.47 9.00
N ILE A 76 -3.55 -19.25 9.29
CA ILE A 76 -2.49 -20.24 9.01
C ILE A 76 -2.70 -21.53 9.81
N GLU A 77 -3.18 -21.43 11.05
CA GLU A 77 -3.48 -22.57 11.92
C GLU A 77 -4.58 -23.50 11.38
N GLU A 78 -5.50 -22.98 10.56
CA GLU A 78 -6.48 -23.80 9.83
C GLU A 78 -5.87 -24.59 8.66
N GLU A 79 -4.59 -24.36 8.35
CA GLU A 79 -3.83 -24.95 7.24
C GLU A 79 -4.57 -24.91 5.88
N PRO A 80 -5.10 -23.74 5.47
CA PRO A 80 -5.90 -23.66 4.26
C PRO A 80 -5.06 -23.91 3.00
N GLU A 81 -5.70 -24.29 1.89
CA GLU A 81 -4.98 -24.37 0.61
C GLU A 81 -4.47 -22.99 0.16
N GLN A 82 -5.20 -21.92 0.52
CA GLN A 82 -4.87 -20.51 0.22
C GLN A 82 -5.35 -19.61 1.36
N LEU A 83 -4.63 -18.52 1.66
CA LEU A 83 -5.13 -17.52 2.60
C LEU A 83 -6.28 -16.74 1.97
N PHE A 84 -7.38 -16.65 2.70
CA PHE A 84 -8.61 -15.97 2.30
C PHE A 84 -9.12 -15.02 3.39
N PHE A 85 -8.98 -13.72 3.15
CA PHE A 85 -9.52 -12.70 4.04
C PHE A 85 -10.88 -12.23 3.54
N ASP A 86 -11.87 -12.19 4.43
CA ASP A 86 -13.19 -11.66 4.11
C ASP A 86 -13.18 -10.12 3.97
N GLU A 87 -14.30 -9.51 3.58
CA GLU A 87 -14.36 -8.06 3.34
C GLU A 87 -14.00 -7.22 4.58
N VAL A 88 -14.36 -7.70 5.78
CA VAL A 88 -14.10 -6.99 7.04
C VAL A 88 -12.64 -7.11 7.42
N GLU A 89 -12.07 -8.31 7.32
CA GLU A 89 -10.66 -8.56 7.56
C GLU A 89 -9.78 -7.79 6.58
N ARG A 90 -10.17 -7.74 5.30
CA ARG A 90 -9.47 -6.94 4.28
C ARG A 90 -9.58 -5.45 4.56
N ALA A 91 -10.77 -4.95 4.90
CA ALA A 91 -10.95 -3.54 5.27
C ALA A 91 -10.02 -3.15 6.43
N PHE A 92 -9.87 -4.04 7.40
CA PHE A 92 -8.98 -3.83 8.53
C PHE A 92 -7.50 -3.94 8.14
N ILE A 93 -7.07 -5.00 7.46
CA ILE A 93 -5.65 -5.28 7.15
C ILE A 93 -5.07 -4.32 6.10
N ASP A 94 -5.87 -3.94 5.10
CA ASP A 94 -5.39 -3.10 4.00
C ASP A 94 -5.54 -1.60 4.32
N TYR A 95 -6.53 -1.23 5.14
CA TYR A 95 -6.89 0.19 5.35
C TYR A 95 -6.97 0.62 6.83
N GLY A 96 -6.86 -0.30 7.79
CA GLY A 96 -7.02 0.00 9.21
C GLY A 96 -8.45 0.33 9.62
N ILE A 97 -9.45 -0.09 8.83
CA ILE A 97 -10.86 0.27 9.02
C ILE A 97 -11.59 -0.86 9.74
N LEU A 98 -12.19 -0.55 10.89
CA LEU A 98 -13.16 -1.42 11.56
C LEU A 98 -14.59 -0.95 11.24
N PRO A 99 -15.50 -1.84 10.81
CA PRO A 99 -16.88 -1.47 10.46
C PRO A 99 -17.61 -0.72 11.58
N ASP A 100 -17.39 -1.11 12.83
CA ASP A 100 -18.05 -0.50 13.99
C ASP A 100 -17.51 0.90 14.34
N LEU A 101 -16.43 1.32 13.68
CA LEU A 101 -15.78 2.62 13.90
C LEU A 101 -16.01 3.60 12.74
N PHE A 102 -16.71 3.24 11.65
CA PHE A 102 -16.93 4.11 10.50
C PHE A 102 -18.37 4.01 9.93
N GLU A 103 -19.04 5.15 9.65
CA GLU A 103 -20.37 5.18 9.00
C GLU A 103 -20.32 4.81 7.50
N GLU A 104 -19.17 5.02 6.86
CA GLU A 104 -18.94 4.72 5.45
C GLU A 104 -17.63 3.93 5.36
N SER A 105 -17.73 2.60 5.24
CA SER A 105 -16.61 1.83 4.69
C SER A 105 -16.33 2.42 3.31
N PRO A 106 -15.10 2.83 2.98
CA PRO A 106 -14.79 3.20 1.60
C PRO A 106 -15.23 2.02 0.76
N SER A 107 -16.27 2.25 -0.05
CA SER A 107 -16.79 1.22 -0.95
C SER A 107 -15.57 0.65 -1.65
N PHE A 108 -15.29 -0.66 -1.45
CA PHE A 108 -14.29 -1.36 -2.22
C PHE A 108 -14.67 -1.12 -3.67
N SER A 109 -14.04 -0.13 -4.33
CA SER A 109 -14.41 0.18 -5.70
C SER A 109 -14.19 -1.09 -6.50
N GLU A 110 -15.20 -1.48 -7.26
CA GLU A 110 -15.05 -2.56 -8.25
C GLU A 110 -14.12 -2.12 -9.38
N GLU A 111 -13.76 -0.83 -9.44
CA GLU A 111 -12.79 -0.30 -10.38
C GLU A 111 -11.43 -0.96 -10.18
N GLU A 112 -10.98 -1.66 -11.22
CA GLU A 112 -9.64 -2.21 -11.31
C GLU A 112 -8.61 -1.07 -11.20
N ALA A 113 -7.70 -1.19 -10.23
CA ALA A 113 -6.63 -0.22 -10.08
C ALA A 113 -5.85 -0.10 -11.41
N PRO A 114 -5.57 1.10 -11.92
CA PRO A 114 -4.85 1.27 -13.18
C PRO A 114 -3.42 0.74 -13.07
N VAL A 115 -2.97 0.09 -14.14
CA VAL A 115 -1.67 -0.59 -14.20
C VAL A 115 -0.51 0.40 -14.09
N GLY A 116 0.46 0.08 -13.21
CA GLY A 116 1.67 0.88 -12.98
C GLY A 116 1.59 1.87 -11.82
N LEU A 117 0.49 1.88 -11.06
CA LEU A 117 0.35 2.58 -9.78
C LEU A 117 0.13 1.55 -8.68
N PHE A 118 1.19 1.25 -7.91
CA PHE A 118 1.07 0.64 -6.59
C PHE A 118 0.16 -0.62 -6.50
N GLN A 119 0.29 -1.57 -7.42
CA GLN A 119 -0.60 -2.76 -7.50
C GLN A 119 -0.17 -3.98 -6.67
N TYR A 120 0.74 -3.79 -5.71
CA TYR A 120 1.08 -4.78 -4.67
C TYR A 120 0.60 -4.33 -3.27
N PHE A 121 -0.29 -3.34 -3.18
CA PHE A 121 -0.47 -2.58 -1.94
C PHE A 121 -1.53 -3.15 -0.98
N HIS A 122 -2.30 -4.15 -1.40
CA HIS A 122 -3.12 -4.89 -0.44
C HIS A 122 -2.22 -5.84 0.33
N MET A 123 -2.04 -5.54 1.61
CA MET A 123 -1.27 -6.35 2.54
C MET A 123 -1.83 -7.79 2.58
N THR A 124 -3.13 -7.97 2.35
CA THR A 124 -3.74 -9.30 2.24
C THR A 124 -3.22 -10.12 1.05
N ASP A 125 -3.01 -9.49 -0.12
CA ASP A 125 -2.45 -10.19 -1.29
C ASP A 125 -0.98 -10.57 -1.03
N TYR A 126 -0.23 -9.68 -0.37
CA TYR A 126 1.14 -9.96 0.05
C TYR A 126 1.23 -11.15 1.03
N PHE A 127 0.34 -11.22 2.02
CA PHE A 127 0.29 -12.37 2.94
C PHE A 127 -0.05 -13.66 2.20
N ASN A 128 -0.98 -13.63 1.25
CA ASN A 128 -1.34 -14.80 0.46
C ASN A 128 -0.18 -15.30 -0.43
N GLU A 129 0.53 -14.39 -1.09
CA GLU A 129 1.73 -14.71 -1.87
C GLU A 129 2.82 -15.33 -0.98
N LEU A 130 3.10 -14.71 0.18
CA LEU A 130 4.07 -15.24 1.14
C LEU A 130 3.69 -16.61 1.67
N TYR A 131 2.42 -16.81 2.02
CA TYR A 131 1.93 -18.10 2.49
C TYR A 131 2.13 -19.18 1.42
N SER A 132 1.74 -18.88 0.19
CA SER A 132 1.90 -19.80 -0.94
C SER A 132 3.37 -20.17 -1.15
N LEU A 133 4.28 -19.19 -1.05
CA LEU A 133 5.71 -19.41 -1.16
C LEU A 133 6.27 -20.28 -0.01
N VAL A 134 5.93 -19.95 1.24
CA VAL A 134 6.47 -20.61 2.44
C VAL A 134 5.97 -22.04 2.56
N PHE A 135 4.69 -22.26 2.29
CA PHE A 135 4.03 -23.56 2.42
C PHE A 135 4.00 -24.37 1.12
N GLN A 136 4.68 -23.89 0.06
CA GLN A 136 4.75 -24.53 -1.26
C GLN A 136 3.36 -24.87 -1.84
N LYS A 137 2.43 -23.91 -1.71
CA LYS A 137 1.07 -24.00 -2.26
C LYS A 137 0.99 -23.27 -3.60
N ASP A 138 0.00 -23.64 -4.40
CA ASP A 138 -0.30 -22.95 -5.66
C ASP A 138 -0.89 -21.56 -5.38
N TYR A 139 -0.21 -20.52 -5.86
CA TYR A 139 -0.66 -19.15 -5.74
C TYR A 139 -1.69 -18.81 -6.83
N ALA A 140 -2.93 -18.51 -6.43
CA ALA A 140 -4.00 -18.14 -7.34
C ALA A 140 -3.84 -16.74 -8.00
N GLY A 141 -2.85 -15.95 -7.57
CA GLY A 141 -2.70 -14.57 -7.98
C GLY A 141 -3.43 -13.59 -7.05
N PRO A 142 -3.26 -12.27 -7.28
CA PRO A 142 -3.92 -11.26 -6.48
C PRO A 142 -5.44 -11.29 -6.67
N LEU A 143 -6.21 -11.02 -5.62
CA LEU A 143 -7.68 -11.00 -5.69
C LEU A 143 -8.21 -9.83 -6.55
N LYS A 144 -7.45 -8.73 -6.64
CA LYS A 144 -7.78 -7.56 -7.47
C LYS A 144 -6.53 -7.02 -8.17
N GLY A 145 -6.70 -6.59 -9.42
CA GLY A 145 -5.66 -5.99 -10.24
C GLY A 145 -5.06 -6.94 -11.29
N PRO A 146 -4.20 -6.43 -12.17
CA PRO A 146 -3.71 -7.17 -13.32
C PRO A 146 -2.78 -8.30 -12.91
N SER A 147 -2.83 -9.40 -13.67
CA SER A 147 -1.96 -10.55 -13.49
C SER A 147 -0.48 -10.17 -13.72
N LEU A 148 0.44 -11.04 -13.29
CA LEU A 148 1.87 -10.83 -13.53
C LEU A 148 2.19 -10.72 -15.04
N GLU A 149 1.48 -11.49 -15.86
CA GLU A 149 1.63 -11.51 -17.32
C GLU A 149 1.12 -10.20 -17.94
N GLU A 150 -0.02 -9.69 -17.47
CA GLU A 150 -0.55 -8.39 -17.90
C GLU A 150 0.38 -7.24 -17.51
N ARG A 151 0.98 -7.30 -16.32
CA ARG A 151 2.00 -6.33 -15.88
C ARG A 151 3.24 -6.39 -16.75
N GLN A 152 3.73 -7.59 -17.05
CA GLN A 152 4.90 -7.77 -17.90
C GLN A 152 4.65 -7.20 -19.30
N GLY A 153 3.52 -7.54 -19.92
CA GLY A 153 3.17 -7.03 -21.25
C GLY A 153 3.07 -5.51 -21.29
N GLN A 154 2.57 -4.88 -20.23
CA GLN A 154 2.52 -3.42 -20.15
C GLN A 154 3.88 -2.76 -19.89
N MET A 155 4.72 -3.34 -19.03
CA MET A 155 6.10 -2.86 -18.85
C MET A 155 6.90 -2.95 -20.16
N GLU A 156 6.72 -4.03 -20.92
CA GLU A 156 7.30 -4.18 -22.25
C GLU A 156 6.80 -3.10 -23.22
N HIS A 157 5.50 -2.80 -23.20
CA HIS A 157 4.94 -1.71 -24.01
C HIS A 157 5.49 -0.34 -23.61
N GLN A 158 5.62 -0.05 -22.32
CA GLN A 158 6.19 1.21 -21.83
C GLN A 158 7.66 1.35 -22.23
N LEU A 159 8.44 0.26 -22.10
CA LEU A 159 9.82 0.20 -22.54
C LEU A 159 9.94 0.48 -24.04
N GLU A 160 9.07 -0.11 -24.86
CA GLU A 160 9.08 0.11 -26.31
C GLU A 160 8.72 1.55 -26.69
N SER A 161 7.77 2.16 -25.98
CA SER A 161 7.42 3.57 -26.14
C SER A 161 8.59 4.50 -25.80
N LEU A 162 9.30 4.20 -24.71
CA LEU A 162 10.49 4.94 -24.29
C LEU A 162 11.64 4.78 -25.30
N LYS A 163 11.88 3.57 -25.81
CA LYS A 163 12.86 3.32 -26.88
C LYS A 163 12.56 4.13 -28.13
N LYS A 164 11.29 4.20 -28.55
CA LYS A 164 10.87 5.04 -29.70
C LYS A 164 11.13 6.52 -29.45
N ARG A 165 10.80 7.05 -28.26
CA ARG A 165 11.11 8.44 -27.90
C ARG A 165 12.60 8.71 -27.87
N LEU A 166 13.39 7.80 -27.30
CA LEU A 166 14.85 7.90 -27.29
C LEU A 166 15.41 7.93 -28.72
N HIS A 167 14.90 7.07 -29.61
CA HIS A 167 15.31 7.05 -31.01
C HIS A 167 15.04 8.39 -31.71
N LEU A 168 13.86 8.98 -31.51
CA LEU A 168 13.52 10.30 -32.04
C LEU A 168 14.44 11.41 -31.48
N LEU A 169 14.72 11.37 -30.18
CA LEU A 169 15.64 12.35 -29.56
C LEU A 169 17.07 12.21 -30.10
N LEU A 170 17.55 10.97 -30.28
CA LEU A 170 18.86 10.71 -30.87
C LEU A 170 18.93 11.21 -32.32
N GLN A 171 17.90 10.99 -33.13
CA GLN A 171 17.82 11.54 -34.49
C GLN A 171 17.95 13.07 -34.50
N VAL A 172 17.20 13.76 -33.64
CA VAL A 172 17.29 15.23 -33.51
C VAL A 172 18.69 15.68 -33.10
N ILE A 173 19.34 14.97 -32.17
CA ILE A 173 20.72 15.26 -31.75
C ILE A 173 21.71 15.06 -32.90
N PHE A 174 21.58 13.98 -33.68
CA PHE A 174 22.44 13.73 -34.83
C PHE A 174 22.25 14.77 -35.93
N ASP A 175 21.01 15.16 -36.23
CA ASP A 175 20.71 16.20 -37.23
C ASP A 175 21.27 17.57 -36.81
N MET A 176 21.21 17.91 -35.52
CA MET A 176 21.86 19.11 -34.98
C MET A 176 23.39 19.03 -35.01
N GLY A 177 23.97 17.87 -34.73
CA GLY A 177 25.41 17.64 -34.81
C GLY A 177 25.97 17.71 -36.24
N LEU A 178 25.21 17.25 -37.23
CA LEU A 178 25.55 17.38 -38.66
C LEU A 178 25.53 18.83 -39.14
N SER A 179 24.69 19.68 -38.52
CA SER A 179 24.51 21.09 -38.87
C SER A 179 25.52 22.02 -38.18
N SER A 180 26.37 21.51 -37.28
CA SER A 180 27.38 22.29 -36.56
C SER A 180 28.65 21.46 -36.34
N PRO A 181 29.70 21.64 -37.16
CA PRO A 181 30.93 20.84 -37.09
C PRO A 181 31.76 21.05 -35.81
N GLU A 182 31.40 22.03 -34.97
CA GLU A 182 32.01 22.27 -33.65
C GLU A 182 31.35 21.44 -32.52
N LEU A 183 30.21 20.80 -32.78
CA LEU A 183 29.53 19.96 -31.79
C LEU A 183 30.25 18.62 -31.67
N ASN A 184 30.92 18.40 -30.54
CA ASN A 184 31.47 17.08 -30.22
C ASN A 184 30.33 16.13 -29.82
N ILE A 185 29.78 15.44 -30.82
CA ILE A 185 28.66 14.48 -30.68
C ILE A 185 28.95 13.44 -29.59
N THR A 186 30.20 12.99 -29.41
CA THR A 186 30.56 12.02 -28.36
C THR A 186 30.47 12.61 -26.94
N SER A 187 30.79 13.89 -26.78
CA SER A 187 30.58 14.63 -25.52
C SER A 187 29.08 14.83 -25.25
N LEU A 188 28.28 15.04 -26.29
CA LEU A 188 26.85 15.23 -26.14
C LEU A 188 26.14 13.91 -25.79
N LEU A 189 26.51 12.81 -26.45
CA LEU A 189 26.00 11.47 -26.16
C LEU A 189 26.37 11.02 -24.74
N SER A 190 27.62 11.20 -24.31
CA SER A 190 28.01 10.85 -22.93
C SER A 190 27.31 11.74 -21.89
N SER A 191 27.09 13.01 -22.20
CA SER A 191 26.28 13.90 -21.36
C SER A 191 24.81 13.46 -21.34
N LEU A 192 24.27 12.98 -22.47
CA LEU A 192 22.91 12.48 -22.57
C LEU A 192 22.75 11.20 -21.76
N GLU A 193 23.67 10.24 -21.85
CA GLU A 193 23.66 9.00 -21.06
C GLU A 193 23.71 9.30 -19.57
N LYS A 194 24.65 10.16 -19.15
CA LYS A 194 24.78 10.57 -17.75
C LYS A 194 23.54 11.32 -17.25
N ASN A 195 22.97 12.20 -18.07
CA ASN A 195 21.75 12.93 -17.72
C ASN A 195 20.51 12.05 -17.79
N LEU A 196 20.46 11.03 -18.65
CA LEU A 196 19.39 10.05 -18.71
C LEU A 196 19.40 9.21 -17.44
N GLU A 197 20.55 8.69 -17.03
CA GLU A 197 20.70 7.93 -15.78
C GLU A 197 20.25 8.76 -14.58
N LEU A 198 20.78 9.98 -14.45
CA LEU A 198 20.40 10.94 -13.40
C LEU A 198 18.92 11.34 -13.51
N TYR A 199 18.38 11.53 -14.72
CA TYR A 199 16.98 11.87 -14.92
C TYR A 199 16.08 10.70 -14.53
N THR A 200 16.40 9.46 -14.91
CA THR A 200 15.63 8.29 -14.45
C THR A 200 15.72 8.18 -12.94
N GLU A 201 16.91 8.25 -12.36
CA GLU A 201 17.09 8.16 -10.91
C GLU A 201 16.32 9.26 -10.17
N VAL A 202 16.46 10.52 -10.62
CA VAL A 202 15.74 11.66 -10.06
C VAL A 202 14.25 11.53 -10.34
N HIS A 203 13.81 11.09 -11.51
CA HIS A 203 12.38 10.96 -11.83
C HIS A 203 11.73 9.86 -10.99
N TYR A 204 12.40 8.72 -10.80
CA TYR A 204 11.96 7.66 -9.89
C TYR A 204 12.00 8.10 -8.42
N ARG A 205 13.03 8.86 -8.00
CA ARG A 205 13.12 9.44 -6.63
C ARG A 205 12.11 10.57 -6.40
N THR A 206 11.84 11.40 -7.39
CA THR A 206 10.91 12.54 -7.31
C THR A 206 9.48 12.06 -7.42
N ARG A 207 9.22 11.00 -8.19
CA ARG A 207 7.96 10.24 -8.11
C ARG A 207 7.78 9.68 -6.70
N LYS A 208 8.81 9.01 -6.15
CA LYS A 208 8.84 8.54 -4.75
C LYS A 208 8.60 9.65 -3.72
N TYR A 209 9.04 10.89 -3.97
CA TYR A 209 8.89 12.03 -3.04
C TYR A 209 7.57 12.81 -3.24
N ARG A 210 7.11 13.02 -4.48
CA ARG A 210 5.84 13.70 -4.77
C ARG A 210 4.61 12.82 -4.50
N GLU A 211 4.79 11.51 -4.53
CA GLU A 211 3.76 10.51 -4.24
C GLU A 211 3.94 9.91 -2.83
N SER A 212 4.97 10.32 -2.08
CA SER A 212 4.99 10.19 -0.62
C SER A 212 4.01 11.23 -0.08
N PRO A 213 3.06 10.88 0.82
CA PRO A 213 2.40 11.92 1.59
C PRO A 213 3.49 12.69 2.37
N ASP A 214 3.27 13.97 2.61
CA ASP A 214 4.14 14.77 3.47
C ASP A 214 4.15 14.15 4.89
N ASP A 215 5.11 13.24 5.12
CA ASP A 215 5.97 13.08 6.31
C ASP A 215 6.91 11.86 6.16
#